data_AF-A0A323V961-F1
#
_entry.id   AF-A0A323V961-F1
#
_cell.length_a   1.000
_cell.length_b   1.000
_cell.length_c   1.000
_cell.angle_alpha   90.00
_cell.angle_beta   90.00
_cell.angle_gamma   90.00
#
_symmetry.space_group_name_H-M   'P 1'
#
loop_
_entity.id
_entity.type
_entity.pdbx_description
1 polymer ?
#
loop_
_entity_poly.entity_id
_entity_poly.type
_entity_poly.pdbx_seq_one_letter_code
_entity_poly.pdbx_strand_id
1 'polypeptide(L)'
;MADLLHRRARLAAGAAAGFLLLLPLAACSSSNVDCSGTSCTATLTGDDAKASILGNELAFAGTQDGKATLQLGDQSVSCAEGDSVSAGPLSITCTSVTDDGVEFTAEVG
;
A
#
# COMPACT_ATOMS: atom_id res chain seq x y z
N MET A 1 -33.02 -30.53 -17.61
CA MET A 1 -34.44 -30.12 -17.50
C MET A 1 -34.75 -29.89 -16.02
N ALA A 2 -35.35 -28.74 -15.71
CA ALA A 2 -35.85 -28.29 -14.39
C ALA A 2 -34.95 -27.36 -13.56
N ASP A 3 -34.54 -26.23 -14.15
CA ASP A 3 -34.67 -24.93 -13.50
C ASP A 3 -36.12 -24.71 -13.05
N LEU A 4 -36.38 -24.32 -11.79
CA LEU A 4 -37.54 -23.51 -11.33
C LEU A 4 -37.77 -23.64 -9.82
N LEU A 5 -36.84 -23.20 -8.97
CA LEU A 5 -37.19 -22.81 -7.59
C LEU A 5 -36.42 -21.55 -7.18
N HIS A 6 -36.68 -20.46 -7.91
CA HIS A 6 -36.53 -19.08 -7.44
C HIS A 6 -37.50 -18.85 -6.27
N ARG A 7 -37.15 -19.39 -5.10
CA ARG A 7 -37.86 -19.17 -3.84
C ARG A 7 -37.56 -17.75 -3.37
N ARG A 8 -38.48 -16.84 -3.71
CA ARG A 8 -38.64 -15.52 -3.11
C ARG A 8 -38.78 -15.66 -1.59
N ALA A 9 -37.67 -15.68 -0.86
CA ALA A 9 -37.66 -15.63 0.59
C ALA A 9 -37.47 -14.18 1.03
N ARG A 10 -38.61 -13.49 1.08
CA ARG A 10 -39.01 -12.49 2.08
C ARG A 10 -37.86 -11.63 2.64
N LEU A 11 -37.73 -10.42 2.09
CA LEU A 11 -37.07 -9.29 2.74
C LEU A 11 -37.77 -9.00 4.07
N ALA A 12 -37.11 -9.31 5.18
CA ALA A 12 -37.53 -8.92 6.52
C ALA A 12 -36.65 -7.76 6.99
N ALA A 13 -37.26 -6.58 7.08
CA ALA A 13 -36.68 -5.39 7.69
C ALA A 13 -36.55 -5.62 9.21
N GLY A 14 -35.33 -5.56 9.73
CA GLY A 14 -35.02 -5.54 11.15
C GLY A 14 -34.10 -4.36 11.45
N ALA A 15 -34.63 -3.37 12.17
CA ALA A 15 -33.89 -2.22 12.67
C ALA A 15 -33.52 -2.44 14.15
N ALA A 16 -32.25 -2.27 14.51
CA ALA A 16 -31.82 -1.74 15.82
C ALA A 16 -30.29 -1.55 15.91
N ALA A 17 -29.91 -0.30 16.14
CA ALA A 17 -28.68 0.30 16.67
C ALA A 17 -27.54 -0.63 17.18
N GLY A 18 -26.32 -0.29 16.76
CA GLY A 18 -25.08 -0.82 17.35
C GLY A 18 -23.95 -1.10 16.37
N PHE A 19 -23.84 -0.38 15.25
CA PHE A 19 -22.67 -0.49 14.38
C PHE A 19 -21.56 0.40 14.94
N LEU A 20 -20.85 -0.11 15.95
CA LEU A 20 -19.52 0.41 16.24
C LEU A 20 -18.70 0.10 14.99
N LEU A 21 -18.52 1.13 14.17
CA LEU A 21 -17.78 1.14 12.92
C LEU A 21 -16.30 0.79 13.20
N LEU A 22 -16.03 -0.48 13.50
CA LEU A 22 -14.80 -1.10 13.04
C LEU A 22 -15.01 -1.26 11.53
N LEU A 23 -14.87 -0.15 10.78
CA LEU A 23 -14.52 -0.30 9.38
C LEU A 23 -13.27 -1.18 9.43
N PRO A 24 -13.28 -2.40 8.87
CA PRO A 24 -12.00 -2.94 8.46
C PRO A 24 -11.50 -1.85 7.51
N LEU A 25 -10.39 -1.18 7.85
CA LEU A 25 -9.63 -0.44 6.85
C LEU A 25 -9.36 -1.51 5.79
N ALA A 26 -10.24 -1.54 4.78
CA ALA A 26 -10.19 -2.52 3.73
C ALA A 26 -8.82 -2.29 3.12
N ALA A 27 -7.93 -3.25 3.37
CA ALA A 27 -6.56 -3.19 2.91
C ALA A 27 -6.61 -2.85 1.42
N CYS A 28 -6.17 -1.64 1.08
CA CYS A 28 -5.99 -1.24 -0.30
C CYS A 28 -4.80 -2.03 -0.83
N SER A 29 -5.02 -3.32 -1.10
CA SER A 29 -4.07 -4.16 -1.81
C SER A 29 -4.15 -3.75 -3.27
N SER A 30 -3.32 -2.77 -3.64
CA SER A 30 -2.98 -2.54 -5.04
C SER A 30 -2.05 -3.67 -5.47
N SER A 31 -2.02 -4.04 -6.75
CA SER A 31 -1.32 -5.24 -7.23
C SER A 31 0.18 -5.32 -6.90
N ASN A 32 0.79 -4.22 -6.43
CA ASN A 32 2.20 -4.10 -6.08
C ASN A 32 2.43 -3.65 -4.61
N VAL A 33 1.37 -3.59 -3.79
CA VAL A 33 1.41 -3.11 -2.41
C VAL A 33 0.59 -4.04 -1.51
N ASP A 34 1.25 -4.63 -0.52
CA ASP A 34 0.59 -5.45 0.50
C ASP A 34 0.65 -4.71 1.84
N CYS A 35 -0.52 -4.38 2.40
CA CYS A 35 -0.64 -3.60 3.63
C CYS A 35 -1.30 -4.41 4.74
N SER A 36 -0.63 -4.46 5.89
CA SER A 36 -1.15 -5.05 7.13
C SER A 36 -1.12 -4.01 8.25
N GLY A 37 -2.30 -3.51 8.61
CA GLY A 37 -2.45 -2.46 9.63
C GLY A 37 -1.83 -1.13 9.18
N THR A 38 -0.74 -0.74 9.83
CA THR A 38 0.02 0.50 9.57
C THR A 38 1.32 0.27 8.80
N SER A 39 1.60 -0.96 8.38
CA SER A 39 2.79 -1.35 7.65
C SER A 39 2.41 -1.84 6.26
N CYS A 40 3.14 -1.40 5.24
CA CYS A 40 2.93 -1.79 3.85
C CYS A 40 4.25 -2.14 3.19
N THR A 41 4.30 -3.28 2.52
CA THR A 41 5.43 -3.67 1.68
C THR A 41 5.08 -3.45 0.22
N ALA A 42 6.01 -2.85 -0.53
CA ALA A 42 5.83 -2.56 -1.93
C ALA A 42 7.12 -2.78 -2.71
N THR A 43 6.95 -3.05 -4.00
CA THR A 43 8.05 -3.15 -4.95
C THR A 43 7.78 -2.18 -6.10
N LEU A 44 8.75 -1.33 -6.38
CA LEU A 44 8.73 -0.39 -7.50
C LEU A 44 9.86 -0.75 -8.45
N THR A 45 9.57 -0.88 -9.74
CA THR A 45 10.54 -1.26 -10.76
C THR A 45 10.26 -0.51 -12.05
N GLY A 46 11.31 -0.03 -12.69
CA GLY A 46 11.23 0.82 -13.88
C GLY A 46 11.12 2.31 -13.54
N ASP A 47 11.40 3.13 -14.55
CA ASP A 47 11.34 4.58 -14.44
C ASP A 47 9.91 5.07 -14.11
N ASP A 48 9.82 6.06 -13.21
CA ASP A 48 8.55 6.66 -12.77
C ASP A 48 7.54 5.67 -12.17
N ALA A 49 7.99 4.51 -11.67
CA ALA A 49 7.12 3.57 -10.98
C ALA A 49 6.52 4.20 -9.72
N LYS A 50 5.21 4.01 -9.50
CA LYS A 50 4.48 4.62 -8.39
C LYS A 50 3.67 3.62 -7.59
N ALA A 51 3.59 3.84 -6.29
CA ALA A 51 2.74 3.11 -5.37
C ALA A 51 2.02 4.08 -4.43
N SER A 52 0.72 3.89 -4.25
CA SER A 52 -0.04 4.58 -3.21
C SER A 52 -0.02 3.74 -1.94
N ILE A 53 0.63 4.25 -0.90
CA ILE A 53 0.81 3.58 0.39
C ILE A 53 0.16 4.43 1.48
N LEU A 54 -0.86 3.87 2.15
CA LEU A 54 -1.59 4.54 3.24
C LEU A 54 -2.11 5.93 2.85
N GLY A 55 -2.47 6.14 1.58
CA GLY A 55 -2.93 7.42 1.04
C GLY A 55 -1.84 8.40 0.61
N ASN A 56 -0.57 8.00 0.69
CA ASN A 56 0.57 8.78 0.19
C ASN A 56 1.08 8.17 -1.12
N GLU A 57 1.29 8.99 -2.15
CA GLU A 57 1.92 8.54 -3.39
C GLU A 57 3.44 8.57 -3.23
N LEU A 58 4.06 7.39 -3.36
CA LEU A 58 5.49 7.21 -3.43
C LEU A 58 5.87 6.91 -4.89
N ALA A 59 6.84 7.63 -5.40
CA ALA A 59 7.39 7.42 -6.73
C ALA A 59 8.87 7.04 -6.65
N PHE A 60 9.29 6.07 -7.46
CA PHE A 60 10.68 5.71 -7.62
C PHE A 60 11.32 6.57 -8.71
N ALA A 61 12.37 7.31 -8.33
CA ALA A 61 13.10 8.21 -9.21
C ALA A 61 14.33 7.56 -9.87
N GLY A 62 14.62 6.30 -9.51
CA GLY A 62 15.79 5.57 -9.97
C GLY A 62 16.79 5.26 -8.86
N THR A 63 17.81 4.48 -9.23
CA THR A 63 18.93 4.12 -8.36
C THR A 63 20.18 4.87 -8.78
N GLN A 64 20.88 5.48 -7.83
CA GLN A 64 22.16 6.15 -8.04
C GLN A 64 23.15 5.77 -6.94
N ASP A 65 24.38 5.42 -7.31
CA ASP A 65 25.44 5.01 -6.37
C ASP A 65 25.03 3.86 -5.43
N GLY A 66 24.20 2.93 -5.92
CA GLY A 66 23.65 1.81 -5.14
C GLY A 66 22.54 2.20 -4.15
N LYS A 67 21.98 3.41 -4.26
CA LYS A 67 20.88 3.90 -3.43
C LYS A 67 19.65 4.18 -4.27
N ALA A 68 18.51 3.64 -3.84
CA ALA A 68 17.21 3.95 -4.42
C ALA A 68 16.78 5.36 -3.99
N THR A 69 16.28 6.15 -4.93
CA THR A 69 15.68 7.46 -4.65
C THR A 69 14.16 7.34 -4.74
N LEU A 70 13.50 7.70 -3.63
CA LEU A 70 12.05 7.67 -3.48
C LEU A 70 11.53 9.10 -3.27
N GLN A 71 10.42 9.42 -3.92
CA GLN A 71 9.77 10.72 -3.86
C GLN A 71 8.39 10.59 -3.23
N LEU A 72 8.09 11.44 -2.25
CA LEU A 72 6.78 11.57 -1.63
C LEU A 72 6.34 13.03 -1.73
N GLY A 73 5.42 13.31 -2.65
CA GLY A 73 5.08 14.69 -3.00
C GLY A 73 6.33 15.46 -3.47
N ASP A 74 6.65 16.56 -2.79
CA ASP A 74 7.83 17.39 -3.07
C ASP A 74 9.11 16.93 -2.33
N GLN A 75 9.01 15.91 -1.47
CA GLN A 75 10.15 15.41 -0.70
C GLN A 75 10.83 14.24 -1.43
N SER A 76 12.14 14.30 -1.59
CA SER A 76 12.97 13.19 -2.08
C SER A 76 13.84 12.64 -0.96
N VAL A 77 13.94 11.32 -0.88
CA VAL A 77 14.83 10.60 0.06
C VAL A 77 15.58 9.51 -0.67
N SER A 78 16.79 9.21 -0.22
CA SER A 78 17.60 8.12 -0.79
C SER A 78 17.97 7.11 0.30
N CYS A 79 17.81 5.83 0.00
CA CYS A 79 18.10 4.72 0.91
C CYS A 79 18.96 3.67 0.20
N ALA A 80 19.92 3.07 0.91
CA ALA A 80 20.51 1.80 0.48
C ALA A 80 19.71 0.61 1.03
N GLU A 81 20.03 -0.58 0.56
CA GLU A 81 19.51 -1.82 1.15
C GLU A 81 19.85 -1.88 2.66
N GLY A 82 18.83 -2.15 3.47
CA GLY A 82 18.90 -2.16 4.93
C GLY A 82 18.78 -0.79 5.60
N ASP A 83 18.80 0.31 4.85
CA ASP A 83 18.63 1.65 5.42
C ASP A 83 17.15 1.95 5.70
N SER A 84 16.91 2.67 6.81
CA SER A 84 15.62 3.28 7.11
C SER A 84 15.72 4.80 7.01
N VAL A 85 14.80 5.42 6.28
CA VAL A 85 14.73 6.87 6.04
C VAL A 85 13.30 7.37 6.25
N SER A 86 13.15 8.64 6.62
CA SER A 86 11.83 9.25 6.83
C SER A 86 11.43 10.13 5.65
N ALA A 87 10.27 9.84 5.05
CA ALA A 87 9.65 10.59 3.98
C ALA A 87 8.32 11.20 4.48
N GLY A 88 8.35 12.46 4.94
CA GLY A 88 7.21 13.10 5.58
C GLY A 88 6.69 12.29 6.78
N PRO A 89 5.41 11.83 6.77
CA PRO A 89 4.83 11.04 7.85
C PRO A 89 5.17 9.54 7.80
N LEU A 90 5.88 9.09 6.76
CA LEU A 90 6.22 7.67 6.57
C LEU A 90 7.68 7.40 6.95
N SER A 91 7.89 6.29 7.64
CA SER A 91 9.19 5.65 7.79
C SER A 91 9.33 4.57 6.72
N ILE A 92 10.36 4.66 5.89
CA ILE A 92 10.61 3.76 4.77
C ILE A 92 11.89 2.97 5.06
N THR A 93 11.80 1.65 5.01
CA THR A 93 12.95 0.74 5.11
C THR A 93 13.13 0.03 3.79
N CYS A 94 14.25 0.25 3.14
CA CYS A 94 14.54 -0.36 1.84
C CYS A 94 15.14 -1.75 2.09
N THR A 95 14.39 -2.80 1.74
CA THR A 95 14.78 -4.19 2.01
C THR A 95 15.62 -4.77 0.89
N SER A 96 15.48 -4.27 -0.34
CA SER A 96 16.37 -4.58 -1.45
C SER A 96 16.41 -3.42 -2.44
N VAL A 97 17.59 -3.16 -3.01
CA VAL A 97 17.80 -2.13 -4.03
C VAL A 97 18.46 -2.77 -5.24
N THR A 98 17.85 -2.64 -6.41
CA THR A 98 18.42 -3.07 -7.70
C THR A 98 18.78 -1.86 -8.56
N ASP A 99 19.40 -2.10 -9.71
CA ASP A 99 19.77 -1.04 -10.65
C ASP A 99 18.56 -0.26 -11.18
N ASP A 100 17.40 -0.92 -11.26
CA ASP A 100 16.16 -0.42 -11.87
C ASP A 100 14.94 -0.51 -10.95
N GLY A 101 15.13 -0.79 -9.66
CA GLY A 101 14.02 -1.01 -8.75
C GLY A 101 14.40 -1.03 -7.28
N VAL A 102 13.37 -1.10 -6.45
CA VAL A 102 13.48 -1.12 -5.00
C VAL A 102 12.32 -1.88 -4.38
N GLU A 103 12.63 -2.73 -3.42
CA GLU A 103 11.69 -3.32 -2.48
C GLU A 103 11.83 -2.60 -1.14
N PHE A 104 10.70 -2.25 -0.54
CA PHE A 104 10.69 -1.53 0.73
C PHE A 104 9.44 -1.80 1.55
N THR A 105 9.58 -1.59 2.86
CA THR A 105 8.48 -1.53 3.81
C THR A 105 8.31 -0.09 4.27
N ALA A 106 7.09 0.42 4.20
CA ALA A 106 6.71 1.74 4.62
C ALA A 106 5.67 1.67 5.75
N GLU A 107 5.89 2.47 6.79
CA GLU A 107 5.06 2.50 7.99
C GLU A 107 4.75 3.94 8.37
N VAL A 108 3.55 4.21 8.91
CA VAL A 108 3.26 5.51 9.53
C VAL A 108 3.96 5.60 10.88
N GLY A 109 4.76 6.65 11.05
CA GLY A 109 5.49 6.95 12.29
C GLY A 109 4.67 7.64 13.37
#